data_AF-A0A1F6D322-F1
#
_entry.id   AF-A0A1F6D322-F1
#
_cell.length_a   1.000
_cell.length_b   1.000
_cell.length_c   1.000
_cell.angle_alpha   90.00
_cell.angle_beta   90.00
_cell.angle_gamma   90.00
#
_symmetry.space_group_name_H-M   'P 1'
#
loop_
_entity.id
_entity.type
_entity.pdbx_description
1 polymer ?
#
loop_
_entity_poly.entity_id
_entity_poly.type
_entity_poly.pdbx_seq_one_letter_code
_entity_poly.pdbx_strand_id
1 'polypeptide(L)' 'MAHHTDSAAVGIDLGGTNIKAALISREGRIIARDLRPTGAQDGAEAVVRHMVEAVEATAAQGGAR' A
#
# COMPACT_ATOMS: atom_id res chain seq x y z
N MET A 1 18.88 -16.68 -16.94
CA MET A 1 17.49 -16.26 -17.21
C MET A 1 17.19 -15.15 -16.21
N ALA A 2 17.01 -13.92 -16.70
CA ALA A 2 16.90 -12.76 -15.82
C ALA A 2 15.67 -12.91 -14.93
N HIS A 3 15.86 -12.81 -13.60
CA HIS A 3 14.77 -12.66 -12.66
C HIS A 3 14.08 -11.32 -12.96
N HIS A 4 13.04 -11.33 -13.80
CA HIS A 4 11.99 -10.33 -13.63
C HIS A 4 11.38 -10.66 -12.28
N THR A 5 11.77 -9.95 -11.23
CA THR A 5 10.84 -9.72 -10.13
C THR A 5 9.53 -9.31 -10.78
N ASP A 6 8.47 -10.11 -10.62
CA ASP A 6 7.14 -9.74 -11.09
C ASP A 6 6.90 -8.30 -10.68
N SER A 7 6.82 -7.40 -11.67
CA SER A 7 6.70 -5.98 -11.41
C SER A 7 5.34 -5.73 -10.80
N ALA A 8 5.34 -5.48 -9.49
CA ALA A 8 4.16 -5.14 -8.73
C ALA A 8 4.17 -3.64 -8.41
N ALA A 9 2.98 -3.05 -8.30
CA ALA A 9 2.79 -1.67 -7.89
C ALA A 9 1.89 -1.62 -6.66
N VAL A 10 2.08 -0.63 -5.79
CA VAL A 10 1.14 -0.34 -4.70
C VAL A 10 0.26 0.82 -5.10
N GLY A 11 -1.06 0.60 -5.15
CA GLY A 11 -2.05 1.66 -5.27
C GLY A 11 -2.49 2.16 -3.90
N ILE A 12 -2.58 3.48 -3.71
CA ILE A 12 -3.07 4.13 -2.49
C ILE A 12 -4.32 4.96 -2.82
N ASP A 13 -5.39 4.78 -2.05
CA ASP A 13 -6.60 5.60 -2.04
C ASP A 13 -6.71 6.30 -0.68
N LEU A 14 -6.49 7.62 -0.67
CA LEU A 14 -6.54 8.47 0.51
C LEU A 14 -7.93 9.10 0.65
N GLY A 15 -8.76 8.53 1.53
CA GLY A 15 -10.04 9.13 1.94
C GLY A 15 -9.91 9.96 3.23
N GLY A 16 -10.98 10.67 3.61
CA GLY A 16 -11.01 11.43 4.87
C GLY A 16 -11.05 10.55 6.13
N THR A 17 -11.63 9.35 6.02
CA THR A 17 -11.74 8.40 7.15
C THR A 17 -10.70 7.30 7.09
N ASN A 18 -10.47 6.72 5.91
CA ASN A 18 -9.58 5.59 5.74
C ASN A 18 -8.62 5.79 4.58
N ILE A 19 -7.43 5.22 4.73
CA ILE A 19 -6.48 4.92 3.66
C ILE A 19 -6.66 3.47 3.25
N LYS A 20 -6.73 3.21 1.94
CA LYS A 20 -6.69 1.86 1.37
C LYS A 20 -5.42 1.69 0.56
N ALA A 21 -4.75 0.57 0.71
CA ALA A 21 -3.61 0.19 -0.11
C ALA A 21 -3.82 -1.19 -0.73
N ALA A 22 -3.27 -1.40 -1.93
CA ALA A 22 -3.23 -2.73 -2.54
C ALA A 22 -1.92 -2.92 -3.32
N LEU A 23 -1.24 -4.04 -3.07
CA LEU A 23 -0.16 -4.53 -3.93
C LEU A 23 -0.80 -5.25 -5.12
N ILE A 24 -0.44 -4.84 -6.33
CA ILE A 24 -1.10 -5.25 -7.58
C ILE A 24 -0.03 -5.77 -8.54
N SER A 25 -0.23 -6.98 -9.09
CA SER A 25 0.64 -7.55 -10.12
C SER A 25 0.48 -6.81 -11.45
N ARG A 26 1.42 -7.00 -12.37
CA ARG A 26 1.35 -6.41 -13.71
C ARG A 26 0.08 -6.80 -14.49
N GLU A 27 -0.50 -7.96 -14.19
CA GLU A 27 -1.74 -8.48 -14.78
C GLU A 27 -3.00 -7.88 -14.12
N GLY A 28 -2.84 -6.93 -13.19
CA GLY A 28 -3.94 -6.27 -12.47
C GLY A 28 -4.52 -7.11 -11.34
N ARG A 29 -3.84 -8.18 -10.89
CA ARG A 29 -4.31 -9.00 -9.77
C ARG A 29 -3.87 -8.39 -8.46
N ILE A 30 -4.78 -8.32 -7.49
CA ILE A 30 -4.45 -7.87 -6.14
C ILE A 30 -3.78 -9.02 -5.37
N ILE A 31 -2.55 -8.78 -4.94
CA ILE A 31 -1.70 -9.71 -4.19
C ILE A 31 -1.92 -9.54 -2.67
N ALA A 32 -1.97 -8.29 -2.21
CA ALA A 32 -2.18 -7.93 -0.80
C ALA A 32 -3.00 -6.64 -0.67
N ARG A 33 -3.65 -6.44 0.48
CA ARG A 33 -4.45 -5.25 0.78
C ARG A 33 -4.23 -4.78 2.21
N ASP A 34 -4.34 -3.49 2.40
CA ASP A 34 -4.33 -2.86 3.70
C ASP A 34 -5.44 -1.79 3.78
N LEU A 35 -6.05 -1.66 4.95
CA LEU A 35 -7.06 -0.67 5.27
C LEU A 35 -6.76 -0.14 6.67
N ARG A 36 -6.67 1.19 6.80
CA ARG A 36 -6.39 1.83 8.08
C ARG A 36 -7.06 3.19 8.20
N PRO A 37 -7.23 3.72 9.43
CA PRO A 37 -7.66 5.09 9.62
C PRO A 37 -6.71 6.08 8.94
N THR A 38 -7.26 7.16 8.38
CA THR A 38 -6.44 8.20 7.76
C THR A 38 -5.58 8.94 8.79
N GLY A 39 -6.08 9.15 10.01
CA GLY A 39 -5.42 10.00 10.99
C GLY A 39 -5.50 11.49 10.64
N ALA A 40 -6.55 11.91 9.92
CA ALA A 40 -6.67 13.28 9.39
C ALA A 40 -6.65 14.34 10.51
N GLN A 41 -7.26 14.04 11.66
CA GLN A 41 -7.24 14.93 12.83
C GLN A 41 -5.85 15.10 13.46
N ASP A 42 -4.91 14.19 13.16
CA ASP A 42 -3.57 14.17 13.74
C ASP A 42 -2.53 14.91 12.85
N GLY A 43 -2.99 15.53 11.77
CA GLY A 43 -2.17 16.36 10.87
C GLY A 43 -1.58 15.63 9.67
N ALA A 44 -1.00 16.39 8.74
CA ALA A 44 -0.52 15.88 7.46
C ALA A 44 0.61 14.84 7.62
N GLU A 45 1.51 15.05 8.56
CA GLU A 45 2.62 14.12 8.86
C GLU A 45 2.09 12.75 9.32
N ALA A 46 1.02 12.72 10.12
CA ALA A 46 0.39 11.48 10.52
C ALA A 46 -0.23 10.75 9.32
N VAL A 47 -0.89 11.48 8.42
CA VAL A 47 -1.44 10.93 7.17
C VAL A 47 -0.34 10.33 6.30
N VAL A 48 0.76 11.05 6.08
CA VAL A 48 1.90 10.55 5.29
C VAL A 48 2.52 9.31 5.93
N ARG A 49 2.70 9.31 7.26
CA ARG A 49 3.19 8.13 7.98
C ARG A 49 2.26 6.93 7.78
N HIS A 50 0.95 7.10 7.92
CA HIS A 50 0.00 6.02 7.68
C HIS A 50 0.01 5.51 6.23
N MET A 51 0.21 6.39 5.24
CA MET A 51 0.37 5.97 3.85
C MET A 51 1.62 5.10 3.67
N VAL A 52 2.77 5.49 4.25
CA VAL A 52 4.02 4.72 4.21
C VAL A 52 3.84 3.36 4.85
N GLU A 53 3.29 3.32 6.06
CA GLU A 53 3.05 2.08 6.77
C GLU A 53 2.03 1.16 6.02
N ALA A 54 1.12 1.72 5.20
CA ALA A 54 0.21 0.94 4.35
C ALA A 54 0.94 0.30 3.16
N VAL A 55 1.90 1.02 2.58
CA VAL A 55 2.81 0.47 1.55
C VAL A 55 3.65 -0.66 2.14
N GLU A 56 4.28 -0.44 3.30
CA GLU A 56 5.10 -1.44 3.98
C GLU A 56 4.29 -2.70 4.34
N ALA A 57 3.08 -2.52 4.87
CA ALA A 57 2.20 -3.64 5.22
C ALA A 57 1.83 -4.48 3.99
N THR A 58 1.46 -3.85 2.86
CA THR A 58 1.12 -4.58 1.64
C THR A 58 2.33 -5.26 1.00
N ALA A 59 3.51 -4.63 1.03
CA ALA A 59 4.75 -5.25 0.55
C ALA A 59 5.12 -6.49 1.37
N ALA A 60 5.11 -6.38 2.70
CA ALA A 60 5.42 -7.48 3.61
C ALA A 60 4.47 -8.67 3.45
N GLN A 61 3.16 -8.40 3.33
CA GLN A 61 2.14 -9.45 3.09
C GLN A 61 2.30 -10.12 1.72
N GLY A 62 2.71 -9.36 0.70
CA GLY A 62 2.89 -9.84 -0.66
C GLY A 62 4.23 -10.50 -0.94
N GLY A 63 5.12 -10.59 0.06
CA GLY A 63 6.49 -11.13 -0.11
C GLY A 63 7.41 -10.25 -0.95
N ALA A 64 7.02 -8.99 -1.19
CA ALA A 64 7.87 -7.98 -1.82
C ALA A 64 8.82 -7.40 -0.76
N ARG A 65 10.10 -7.23 -1.11
CA ARG A 65 11.13 -6.66 -0.23
C ARG A 65 11.61 -5.33 -0.77
#